data_AF-A0A650GES3-F1
#
_entry.id   AF-A0A650GES3-F1
#
_cell.length_a   1.000
_cell.length_b   1.000
_cell.length_c   1.000
_cell.angle_alpha   90.00
_cell.angle_beta   90.00
_cell.angle_gamma   90.00
#
_symmetry.space_group_name_H-M   'P 1'
#
loop_
_entity.id
_entity.type
_entity.pdbx_description
1 polymer ?
#
loop_
_entity_poly.entity_id
_entity_poly.type
_entity_poly.pdbx_seq_one_letter_code
_entity_poly.pdbx_strand_id
1 'polypeptide(L)'
;MMNTLSAAVAVRLPMDIDPTPDAPPGADVFETVINWVMWGAIAMGAIGLIVSVILIFAGVLDGRSSQGIRAFLIVCVGLVLLGVVGQIISALT
;
A
#
# COMPACT_ATOMS: atom_id res chain seq x y z
N MET A 1 57.47 -32.24 2.23
CA MET A 1 56.52 -32.04 3.33
C MET A 1 56.55 -30.56 3.73
N MET A 2 55.67 -29.70 3.20
CA MET A 2 55.43 -28.36 3.75
C MET A 2 54.16 -27.73 3.11
N ASN A 3 52.97 -28.24 3.45
CA ASN A 3 51.66 -27.72 2.98
C ASN A 3 50.82 -27.17 4.16
N THR A 4 51.43 -26.44 5.10
CA THR A 4 50.74 -25.99 6.33
C THR A 4 50.36 -24.51 6.36
N LEU A 5 50.54 -23.76 5.27
CA LEU A 5 50.14 -22.34 5.22
C LEU A 5 48.69 -22.09 4.75
N SER A 6 47.93 -23.14 4.43
CA SER A 6 46.52 -23.04 4.00
C SER A 6 45.50 -23.16 5.14
N ALA A 7 45.92 -23.05 6.40
CA ALA A 7 45.04 -23.22 7.57
C ALA A 7 44.77 -21.91 8.36
N ALA A 8 45.41 -20.79 8.01
CA ALA A 8 45.41 -19.59 8.85
C ALA A 8 44.63 -18.37 8.31
N VAL A 9 44.02 -18.42 7.12
CA VAL A 9 43.23 -17.29 6.59
C VAL A 9 41.85 -17.76 6.12
N ALA A 10 41.21 -18.57 6.97
CA ALA A 10 39.77 -18.77 6.93
C ALA A 10 39.16 -18.29 8.26
N VAL A 11 39.61 -17.13 8.76
CA VAL A 11 38.76 -16.30 9.61
C VAL A 11 37.68 -15.73 8.70
N ARG A 12 36.74 -16.60 8.33
CA ARG A 12 35.48 -16.21 7.72
C ARG A 12 34.70 -15.53 8.83
N LEU A 13 34.85 -14.22 8.93
CA LEU A 13 33.96 -13.39 9.72
C LEU A 13 32.54 -13.74 9.27
N PRO A 14 31.66 -14.25 10.15
CA PRO A 14 30.25 -14.37 9.84
C PRO A 14 29.65 -12.96 9.98
N MET A 15 30.07 -12.06 9.12
CA MET A 15 29.34 -10.83 8.89
C MET A 15 28.79 -10.97 7.49
N ASP A 16 27.65 -11.67 7.42
CA ASP A 16 26.69 -11.47 6.35
C ASP A 16 26.28 -10.00 6.51
N ILE A 17 27.02 -9.10 5.85
CA ILE A 17 26.66 -7.68 5.80
C ILE A 17 25.45 -7.67 4.89
N ASP A 18 24.28 -7.82 5.48
CA ASP A 18 23.02 -7.54 4.80
C ASP A 18 23.07 -6.05 4.41
N PRO A 19 23.16 -5.73 3.10
CA PRO A 19 23.13 -4.35 2.66
C PRO A 19 21.72 -3.76 2.73
N THR A 20 20.73 -4.56 3.14
CA THR A 20 19.37 -4.11 3.35
C THR A 20 19.37 -3.10 4.49
N PRO A 21 18.93 -1.85 4.25
CA PRO A 21 18.68 -0.92 5.32
C PRO A 21 17.64 -1.55 6.24
N ASP A 22 18.07 -2.07 7.40
CA ASP A 22 17.14 -2.43 8.45
C ASP A 22 16.29 -1.20 8.76
N ALA A 23 14.96 -1.39 8.77
CA ALA A 23 14.01 -0.32 8.96
C ALA A 23 14.39 0.48 10.22
N PRO A 24 14.45 1.82 10.15
CA PRO A 24 14.91 2.63 11.27
C PRO A 24 14.06 2.32 12.51
N PRO A 25 14.68 2.10 13.68
CA PRO A 25 13.98 1.65 14.87
C PRO A 25 12.81 2.59 15.20
N GLY A 26 11.58 2.07 15.12
CA GLY A 26 10.32 2.83 15.23
C GLY A 26 9.43 2.84 13.97
N ALA A 27 9.92 2.35 12.83
CA ALA A 27 9.16 2.23 11.58
C ALA A 27 7.97 1.26 11.68
N ASP A 28 8.08 0.19 12.48
CA ASP A 28 7.03 -0.83 12.64
C ASP A 28 5.68 -0.26 13.09
N VAL A 29 5.71 0.74 13.98
CA VAL A 29 4.50 1.39 14.49
C VAL A 29 3.87 2.26 13.40
N PHE A 30 4.70 2.96 12.62
CA PHE A 30 4.25 3.77 11.50
C PHE A 30 3.60 2.91 10.40
N GLU A 31 4.25 1.81 10.01
CA GLU A 31 3.71 0.85 9.04
C GLU A 31 2.40 0.22 9.51
N THR A 32 2.31 -0.16 10.80
CA THR A 32 1.09 -0.72 11.37
C THR A 32 -0.06 0.27 11.27
N VAL A 33 0.14 1.54 11.64
CA VAL A 33 -0.90 2.58 11.56
C VAL A 33 -1.30 2.85 10.10
N ILE A 34 -0.34 2.94 9.19
CA ILE A 34 -0.61 3.13 7.76
C ILE A 34 -1.43 1.97 7.20
N ASN A 35 -1.14 0.72 7.60
CA ASN A 35 -1.87 -0.45 7.16
C ASN A 35 -3.35 -0.37 7.59
N TRP A 36 -3.63 0.02 8.84
CA TRP A 36 -5.00 0.26 9.31
C TRP A 36 -5.73 1.34 8.50
N VAL A 37 -5.02 2.42 8.16
CA VAL A 37 -5.58 3.51 7.33
C VAL A 37 -5.86 3.02 5.91
N MET A 38 -4.97 2.21 5.31
CA MET A 38 -5.17 1.63 3.99
C MET A 38 -6.39 0.71 3.94
N TRP A 39 -6.55 -0.18 4.93
CA TRP A 39 -7.74 -1.01 5.04
C TRP A 39 -9.03 -0.19 5.19
N GLY A 40 -9.00 0.86 6.01
CA GLY A 40 -10.13 1.79 6.16
C GLY A 40 -10.47 2.50 4.84
N ALA A 41 -9.46 2.97 4.11
CA ALA A 41 -9.62 3.65 2.84
C ALA A 41 -10.17 2.72 1.74
N ILE A 42 -9.67 1.48 1.67
CA ILE A 42 -10.14 0.45 0.73
C ILE A 42 -11.59 0.08 1.04
N ALA A 43 -11.94 -0.14 2.31
CA ALA A 43 -13.30 -0.48 2.71
C ALA A 43 -14.31 0.64 2.38
N MET A 44 -13.96 1.89 2.70
CA MET A 44 -14.78 3.08 2.37
C MET A 44 -14.94 3.25 0.86
N GLY A 45 -13.85 3.08 0.10
CA GLY A 45 -13.86 3.16 -1.35
C GLY A 45 -14.75 2.10 -2.00
N ALA A 46 -14.68 0.86 -1.51
CA ALA A 46 -15.55 -0.23 -1.96
C ALA A 46 -17.03 0.06 -1.69
N ILE A 47 -17.37 0.53 -0.49
CA ILE A 47 -18.75 0.91 -0.15
C ILE A 47 -19.23 2.06 -1.03
N GLY A 48 -18.41 3.09 -1.25
CA GLY A 48 -18.72 4.21 -2.13
C GLY A 48 -19.03 3.75 -3.56
N LEU A 49 -18.27 2.80 -4.10
CA LEU A 49 -18.53 2.23 -5.42
C LEU A 49 -19.87 1.48 -5.45
N ILE A 50 -20.13 0.62 -4.47
CA ILE A 50 -21.39 -0.13 -4.38
C ILE A 50 -22.59 0.83 -4.34
N VAL A 51 -22.54 1.86 -3.49
CA VAL A 51 -23.60 2.87 -3.37
C VAL A 51 -23.79 3.64 -4.68
N SER A 52 -22.69 4.04 -5.33
CA SER A 52 -22.78 4.76 -6.61
C SER A 52 -23.43 3.92 -7.71
N VAL A 53 -23.15 2.62 -7.77
CA VAL A 53 -23.78 1.68 -8.70
C VAL A 53 -25.28 1.57 -8.42
N ILE A 54 -25.67 1.39 -7.15
CA ILE A 54 -27.09 1.33 -6.75
C ILE A 54 -27.82 2.63 -7.16
N LEU A 55 -27.21 3.79 -6.93
CA LEU A 55 -27.80 5.08 -7.31
C LEU A 55 -27.92 5.27 -8.83
N ILE A 56 -27.00 4.71 -9.62
CA ILE A 56 -27.12 4.68 -11.09
C ILE A 56 -28.32 3.83 -11.50
N PHE A 57 -28.44 2.61 -10.98
CA PHE A 57 -29.56 1.72 -11.29
C PHE A 57 -30.91 2.30 -10.86
N ALA A 58 -31.00 2.87 -9.65
CA ALA A 58 -32.20 3.55 -9.18
C ALA A 58 -32.53 4.80 -10.00
N GLY A 59 -31.51 5.58 -10.38
CA GLY A 59 -31.66 6.77 -11.21
C GLY A 59 -32.11 6.48 -12.65
N VAL A 60 -31.85 5.28 -13.18
CA VAL A 60 -32.37 4.82 -14.47
C VAL A 60 -33.88 4.56 -14.40
N LEU A 61 -34.40 4.09 -13.26
CA LEU A 61 -35.83 3.84 -13.06
C LEU A 61 -36.62 5.16 -12.86
N ASP A 62 -36.06 6.11 -12.12
CA ASP A 62 -36.71 7.39 -11.79
C ASP A 62 -36.44 8.53 -12.81
N GLY A 63 -35.66 8.28 -13.87
CA GLY A 63 -35.27 9.31 -14.86
C GLY A 63 -34.29 10.37 -14.31
N ARG A 64 -33.65 10.11 -13.17
CA ARG A 64 -32.70 10.99 -12.46
C ARG A 64 -31.24 10.57 -12.62
N SER A 65 -30.91 9.95 -13.77
CA SER A 65 -29.62 9.28 -14.02
C SER A 65 -28.37 10.16 -13.79
N SER A 66 -28.51 11.48 -13.90
CA SER A 66 -27.42 12.43 -13.68
C SER A 66 -26.88 12.43 -12.24
N GLN A 67 -27.72 12.08 -11.25
CA GLN A 67 -27.28 12.00 -9.85
C GLN A 67 -26.38 10.79 -9.59
N GLY A 68 -26.72 9.64 -10.17
CA GLY A 68 -25.93 8.40 -10.04
C GLY A 68 -24.54 8.53 -10.67
N ILE A 69 -24.47 9.04 -11.90
CA ILE A 69 -23.18 9.26 -12.60
C ILE A 69 -22.30 10.26 -11.85
N ARG A 70 -22.89 11.33 -11.30
CA ARG A 70 -22.14 12.34 -10.55
C ARG A 70 -21.59 11.76 -9.24
N ALA A 71 -22.35 10.92 -8.54
CA ALA A 71 -21.87 10.22 -7.34
C ALA A 71 -20.72 9.25 -7.68
N PHE A 72 -20.83 8.49 -8.78
CA PHE A 72 -19.79 7.60 -9.26
C PHE A 72 -18.48 8.34 -9.59
N LEU A 73 -18.55 9.45 -10.32
CA LEU A 73 -17.37 10.25 -10.65
C LEU A 73 -16.66 10.80 -9.40
N ILE A 74 -17.41 11.25 -8.39
CA ILE A 74 -16.84 11.73 -7.13
C ILE A 74 -16.08 10.60 -6.40
N VAL A 75 -16.67 9.40 -6.34
CA VAL A 75 -16.02 8.23 -5.73
C VAL A 75 -14.76 7.82 -6.51
N CYS A 76 -14.81 7.81 -7.84
CA CYS A 76 -13.65 7.51 -8.68
C CYS A 76 -12.49 8.50 -8.44
N VAL A 77 -12.78 9.80 -8.37
CA VAL A 77 -11.76 10.80 -8.05
C VAL A 77 -11.16 10.55 -6.67
N GLY A 78 -11.98 10.22 -5.67
CA GLY A 78 -11.50 9.86 -4.34
C GLY A 78 -10.58 8.64 -4.33
N LEU A 79 -10.94 7.59 -5.08
CA LEU A 79 -10.12 6.38 -5.21
C LEU A 79 -8.79 6.64 -5.92
N VAL A 80 -8.77 7.47 -6.96
CA VAL A 80 -7.54 7.86 -7.66
C VAL A 80 -6.61 8.61 -6.72
N LEU A 81 -7.13 9.56 -5.93
CA LEU A 81 -6.35 10.28 -4.94
C LEU A 81 -5.77 9.35 -3.87
N LEU A 82 -6.54 8.38 -3.39
CA LEU A 82 -6.05 7.34 -2.47
C LEU A 82 -4.94 6.48 -3.10
N GLY A 83 -5.05 6.16 -4.39
CA GLY A 83 -4.00 5.47 -5.14
C GLY A 83 -2.69 6.27 -5.18
N VAL A 84 -2.76 7.58 -5.40
CA VAL A 84 -1.59 8.47 -5.36
C VAL A 84 -0.96 8.51 -3.96
N VAL A 85 -1.77 8.56 -2.90
CA VAL A 85 -1.28 8.51 -1.51
C VAL A 85 -0.56 7.19 -1.23
N GLY A 86 -1.09 6.06 -1.73
CA GLY A 86 -0.42 4.76 -1.60
C GLY A 86 0.96 4.72 -2.27
N GLN A 87 1.11 5.35 -3.44
CA GLN A 87 2.41 5.47 -4.11
C GLN A 87 3.40 6.34 -3.34
N ILE A 88 2.93 7.43 -2.71
CA ILE A 88 3.77 8.29 -1.88
C ILE A 88 4.29 7.53 -0.66
N ILE A 89 3.42 6.77 0.02
CA ILE A 89 3.82 5.96 1.19
C ILE A 89 4.86 4.92 0.78
N SER A 90 4.63 4.21 -0.34
CA SER A 90 5.55 3.18 -0.84
C SER A 90 6.88 3.73 -1.34
N ALA A 91 7.00 5.05 -1.57
CA ALA A 91 8.25 5.71 -1.91
C ALA A 91 9.02 6.22 -0.66
N LEU A 92 8.36 6.22 0.50
CA LEU A 92 8.89 6.71 1.78
C LEU A 92 9.30 5.59 2.74
N THR A 93 8.85 4.36 2.48
CA THR A 93 9.22 3.10 3.17
C THR A 93 10.16 2.30 2.28
#